data_AF-A0A9P9AFZ8-F1
#
_entry.id   AF-A0A9P9AFZ8-F1
#
_cell.length_a   1.000
_cell.length_b   1.000
_cell.length_c   1.000
_cell.angle_alpha   90.00
_cell.angle_beta   90.00
_cell.angle_gamma   90.00
#
_symmetry.space_group_name_H-M   'P 1'
#
loop_
_entity.id
_entity.type
_entity.pdbx_description
1 polymer ?
#
loop_
_entity_poly.entity_id
_entity_poly.type
_entity_poly.pdbx_seq_one_letter_code
_entity_poly.pdbx_strand_id
1 'polypeptide(L)'
;MLGSKLILGMAWAALSIMAPVVDAKSVFIPSSWAQTGEVPWVQSRTRESDNFILLWGEKSGTNPTSAASPYNFDPANIVTQLETLYRYYMDTMKFTPNSGAVAQYKIIVIITNTWNRAELDAWATGGSADGVVGVINVAPGAALPGSWGLAHELGHVFQNLAFLGRPGFGFTDASSGTFWEASAEFMAMQIYPNVGAGDLTRFLRTENLAYSSSRHHYGAWMLIQYLCDKNGGITMFNRMWNEARDNEHPLETYRRIAGLTIAQFNVQMGEYAQRQVTYDYKNRASFMPFIENVYGRGFINAYNGIAVDAVNQAAGHYAVPYALAPSDYGYNKIKLVPSTSGGLVKLHFKGHVNAAAASGWSYGFVAVRNGTPRYGPLTTSADAQISFQTNAGEELYLVVVGAPTTGVHKYNAWTGGFTQQYRYAYEVGISGATPSGFEPGYVKPVAKDGRWHSNGGGWVDNSANVAATAYVGPRAAVFGNARVTGNARIEGLAWLNGGAVVGGNVVVKDNAIVQGGANLSGSVVIGGDAEVAFTCSSGTYMMFVPDRGCDGRAGETDINPAITRFTDAQVQVTI
;
A
#
# COMPACT_ATOMS: atom_id res chain seq x y z
N MET A 1 -41.02 -10.92 -82.01
CA MET A 1 -41.49 -10.12 -80.86
C MET A 1 -41.68 -11.06 -79.69
N LEU A 2 -41.00 -10.81 -78.55
CA LEU A 2 -41.08 -11.50 -77.25
C LEU A 2 -40.88 -13.04 -77.30
N GLY A 3 -40.02 -13.71 -76.53
CA GLY A 3 -39.37 -13.44 -75.26
C GLY A 3 -39.44 -14.77 -74.48
N SER A 4 -38.32 -15.44 -74.25
CA SER A 4 -38.26 -16.68 -73.46
C SER A 4 -37.22 -16.55 -72.35
N LYS A 5 -37.71 -16.44 -71.12
CA LYS A 5 -36.95 -16.49 -69.86
C LYS A 5 -36.83 -17.95 -69.42
N LEU A 6 -35.62 -18.42 -69.16
CA LEU A 6 -35.37 -19.62 -68.36
C LEU A 6 -35.29 -19.20 -66.88
N ILE A 7 -36.10 -19.82 -66.03
CA ILE A 7 -36.06 -19.66 -64.57
C ILE A 7 -35.26 -20.83 -64.00
N LEU A 8 -34.10 -20.57 -63.41
CA LEU A 8 -33.43 -21.48 -62.48
C LEU A 8 -33.54 -20.88 -61.07
N GLY A 9 -34.31 -21.53 -60.20
CA GLY A 9 -34.38 -21.17 -58.79
C GLY A 9 -33.14 -21.65 -58.05
N MET A 10 -32.37 -20.71 -57.48
CA MET A 10 -31.37 -21.01 -56.46
C MET A 10 -31.99 -20.78 -55.08
N ALA A 11 -32.13 -21.85 -54.31
CA ALA A 11 -32.50 -21.80 -52.90
C ALA A 11 -31.30 -21.27 -52.09
N TRP A 12 -31.49 -20.14 -51.40
CA TRP A 12 -30.56 -19.65 -50.41
C TRP A 12 -30.75 -20.43 -49.10
N ALA A 13 -29.82 -21.31 -48.77
CA ALA A 13 -29.73 -21.88 -47.43
C ALA A 13 -29.19 -20.80 -46.49
N ALA A 14 -30.05 -20.24 -45.64
CA ALA A 14 -29.65 -19.38 -44.54
C ALA A 14 -28.89 -20.24 -43.52
N LEU A 15 -27.56 -20.19 -43.56
CA LEU A 15 -26.71 -20.76 -42.52
C LEU A 15 -26.90 -19.91 -41.26
N SER A 16 -27.79 -20.35 -40.37
CA SER A 16 -27.92 -19.77 -39.03
C SER A 16 -26.65 -20.13 -38.26
N ILE A 17 -25.74 -19.18 -38.13
CA ILE A 17 -24.62 -19.28 -37.20
C ILE A 17 -25.26 -19.18 -35.80
N MET A 18 -25.55 -20.32 -35.19
CA MET A 18 -25.88 -20.35 -33.77
C MET A 18 -24.66 -19.82 -33.01
N ALA A 19 -24.83 -18.70 -32.30
CA ALA A 19 -23.89 -18.30 -31.28
C ALA A 19 -23.72 -19.49 -30.31
N PRO A 20 -22.49 -19.78 -29.83
CA PRO A 20 -22.29 -20.87 -28.88
C PRO A 20 -23.18 -20.64 -27.67
N VAL A 21 -23.99 -21.66 -27.35
CA VAL A 21 -24.72 -21.72 -26.07
C VAL A 21 -23.64 -21.82 -25.00
N VAL A 22 -23.46 -20.75 -24.23
CA VAL A 22 -22.68 -20.81 -22.99
C VAL A 22 -23.59 -21.53 -22.00
N ASP A 23 -23.20 -22.72 -21.55
CA ASP A 23 -23.95 -23.43 -20.50
C ASP A 23 -24.09 -22.51 -19.28
N ALA A 24 -25.28 -22.50 -18.68
CA ALA A 24 -25.54 -21.71 -17.50
C ALA A 24 -24.63 -22.19 -16.34
N LYS A 25 -24.03 -21.26 -15.61
CA LYS A 25 -23.17 -21.59 -14.46
C LYS A 25 -23.94 -22.40 -13.42
N SER A 26 -23.30 -23.43 -12.91
CA SER A 26 -23.85 -24.30 -11.87
C SER A 26 -23.49 -23.78 -10.48
N VAL A 27 -24.25 -24.22 -9.48
CA VAL A 27 -23.93 -23.94 -8.08
C VAL A 27 -23.06 -25.08 -7.53
N PHE A 28 -21.88 -24.76 -7.04
CA PHE A 28 -21.02 -25.70 -6.31
C PHE A 28 -21.26 -25.54 -4.81
N ILE A 29 -21.54 -26.63 -4.10
CA ILE A 29 -21.65 -26.63 -2.64
C ILE A 29 -20.34 -27.20 -2.07
N PRO A 30 -19.56 -26.41 -1.30
CA PRO A 30 -18.35 -26.88 -0.66
C PRO A 30 -18.58 -28.17 0.14
N SER A 31 -17.63 -29.09 0.03
CA SER A 31 -17.68 -30.44 0.57
C SER A 31 -17.80 -30.41 2.09
N SER A 32 -17.08 -29.49 2.73
CA SER A 32 -17.17 -29.27 4.18
C SER A 32 -18.60 -28.90 4.59
N TRP A 33 -19.24 -27.96 3.90
CA TRP A 33 -20.60 -27.51 4.22
C TRP A 33 -21.63 -28.61 3.99
N ALA A 34 -21.49 -29.42 2.94
CA ALA A 34 -22.35 -30.56 2.68
C ALA A 34 -22.25 -31.61 3.81
N GLN A 35 -21.07 -31.78 4.42
CA GLN A 35 -20.83 -32.75 5.49
C GLN A 35 -21.23 -32.23 6.88
N THR A 36 -20.91 -30.97 7.19
CA THR A 36 -21.07 -30.39 8.54
C THR A 36 -22.37 -29.62 8.69
N GLY A 37 -23.01 -29.23 7.58
CA GLY A 37 -24.11 -28.28 7.57
C GLY A 37 -23.71 -26.90 8.06
N GLU A 38 -22.43 -26.52 7.95
CA GLU A 38 -21.86 -25.24 8.40
C GLU A 38 -22.66 -24.04 7.88
N VAL A 39 -22.96 -24.04 6.58
CA VAL A 39 -23.85 -23.06 5.93
C VAL A 39 -25.13 -23.78 5.48
N PRO A 40 -26.24 -23.66 6.22
CA PRO A 40 -27.51 -24.29 5.85
C PRO A 40 -28.05 -23.78 4.51
N TRP A 41 -28.25 -24.69 3.58
CA TRP A 41 -28.82 -24.39 2.27
C TRP A 41 -30.35 -24.45 2.30
N VAL A 42 -31.02 -23.30 2.19
CA VAL A 42 -32.49 -23.24 2.19
C VAL A 42 -32.99 -22.31 1.09
N GLN A 43 -33.77 -22.83 0.15
CA GLN A 43 -34.25 -22.10 -1.04
C GLN A 43 -35.04 -20.83 -0.70
N SER A 44 -35.76 -20.80 0.42
CA SER A 44 -36.48 -19.59 0.87
C SER A 44 -35.57 -18.48 1.42
N ARG A 45 -34.26 -18.74 1.50
CA ARG A 45 -33.22 -17.80 1.94
C ARG A 45 -32.07 -17.72 0.93
N THR A 46 -32.41 -17.86 -0.36
CA THR A 46 -31.46 -17.69 -1.46
C THR A 46 -31.92 -16.66 -2.48
N ARG A 47 -30.95 -16.07 -3.19
CA ARG A 47 -31.19 -15.23 -4.37
C ARG A 47 -30.09 -15.49 -5.38
N GLU A 48 -30.46 -15.67 -6.65
CA GLU A 48 -29.50 -15.98 -7.71
C GLU A 48 -29.49 -14.92 -8.82
N SER A 49 -28.35 -14.83 -9.50
CA SER A 49 -28.16 -14.22 -10.82
C SER A 49 -27.34 -15.16 -11.70
N ASP A 50 -26.86 -14.68 -12.85
CA ASP A 50 -26.05 -15.48 -13.78
C ASP A 50 -24.73 -15.92 -13.14
N ASN A 51 -24.08 -15.03 -12.36
CA ASN A 51 -22.75 -15.26 -11.82
C ASN A 51 -22.72 -15.52 -10.31
N PHE A 52 -23.80 -15.27 -9.58
CA PHE A 52 -23.81 -15.32 -8.12
C PHE A 52 -24.97 -16.12 -7.54
N ILE A 53 -24.71 -16.70 -6.37
CA ILE A 53 -25.74 -17.20 -5.47
C ILE A 53 -25.56 -16.62 -4.07
N LEU A 54 -26.58 -15.94 -3.61
CA LEU A 54 -26.67 -15.29 -2.31
C LEU A 54 -27.39 -16.21 -1.30
N LEU A 55 -26.84 -16.33 -0.10
CA LEU A 55 -27.35 -17.11 1.02
C LEU A 55 -27.43 -16.22 2.26
N TRP A 56 -28.53 -16.30 3.03
CA TRP A 56 -28.65 -15.58 4.30
C TRP A 56 -29.30 -16.41 5.41
N GLY A 57 -29.07 -15.98 6.64
CA GLY A 57 -29.47 -16.70 7.83
C GLY A 57 -30.86 -16.38 8.36
N GLU A 58 -31.23 -17.08 9.43
CA GLU A 58 -32.57 -17.07 10.00
C GLU A 58 -32.98 -15.70 10.57
N LYS A 59 -32.02 -14.88 11.03
CA LYS A 59 -32.29 -13.57 11.67
C LYS A 59 -32.89 -12.56 10.68
N SER A 60 -32.67 -12.74 9.38
CA SER A 60 -33.28 -11.90 8.33
C SER A 60 -34.62 -12.45 7.80
N GLY A 61 -35.07 -13.60 8.30
CA GLY A 61 -36.29 -14.26 7.83
C GLY A 61 -36.25 -14.63 6.35
N THR A 62 -37.42 -14.81 5.73
CA THR A 62 -37.54 -15.07 4.27
C THR A 62 -37.64 -13.78 3.45
N ASN A 63 -37.95 -12.65 4.10
CA ASN A 63 -37.98 -11.33 3.48
C ASN A 63 -37.00 -10.36 4.20
N PRO A 64 -35.71 -10.36 3.79
CA PRO A 64 -34.67 -9.55 4.43
C PRO A 64 -34.92 -8.03 4.35
N THR A 65 -35.73 -7.54 3.40
CA THR A 65 -36.07 -6.10 3.33
C THR A 65 -36.96 -5.64 4.49
N SER A 66 -37.66 -6.58 5.13
CA SER A 66 -38.56 -6.33 6.26
C SER A 66 -38.02 -6.77 7.62
N ALA A 67 -36.79 -7.30 7.66
CA ALA A 67 -36.16 -7.74 8.90
C ALA A 67 -35.89 -6.55 9.84
N ALA A 68 -35.68 -6.83 11.12
CA ALA A 68 -35.25 -5.81 12.07
C ALA A 68 -33.77 -5.46 11.84
N SER A 69 -33.40 -4.21 12.12
CA SER A 69 -32.00 -3.81 12.18
C SER A 69 -31.26 -4.60 13.29
N PRO A 70 -30.01 -5.05 13.08
CA PRO A 70 -29.14 -4.79 11.91
C PRO A 70 -29.21 -5.85 10.78
N TYR A 71 -30.23 -6.71 10.77
CA TYR A 71 -30.34 -7.86 9.86
C TYR A 71 -31.05 -7.55 8.54
N ASN A 72 -31.49 -6.32 8.34
CA ASN A 72 -32.22 -5.91 7.15
C ASN A 72 -31.29 -5.54 6.00
N PHE A 73 -31.61 -6.00 4.79
CA PHE A 73 -30.90 -5.67 3.55
C PHE A 73 -31.76 -5.96 2.32
N ASP A 74 -31.32 -5.47 1.15
CA ASP A 74 -31.96 -5.75 -0.14
C ASP A 74 -31.11 -6.75 -0.97
N PRO A 75 -31.52 -8.03 -1.08
CA PRO A 75 -30.86 -9.03 -1.91
C PRO A 75 -30.71 -8.64 -3.38
N ALA A 76 -31.70 -7.92 -3.94
CA ALA A 76 -31.69 -7.55 -5.34
C ALA A 76 -30.63 -6.48 -5.60
N ASN A 77 -30.46 -5.55 -4.67
CA ASN A 77 -29.41 -4.56 -4.71
C ASN A 77 -28.02 -5.21 -4.66
N ILE A 78 -27.75 -6.11 -3.70
CA ILE A 78 -26.45 -6.77 -3.57
C ILE A 78 -26.09 -7.54 -4.83
N VAL A 79 -27.01 -8.36 -5.36
CA VAL A 79 -26.76 -9.15 -6.56
C VAL A 79 -26.54 -8.26 -7.79
N THR A 80 -27.28 -7.16 -7.93
CA THR A 80 -27.11 -6.22 -9.05
C THR A 80 -25.75 -5.50 -8.99
N GLN A 81 -25.30 -5.13 -7.80
CA GLN A 81 -23.98 -4.55 -7.60
C GLN A 81 -22.88 -5.56 -7.95
N LEU A 82 -22.99 -6.80 -7.46
CA LEU A 82 -22.04 -7.87 -7.75
C LEU A 82 -21.95 -8.19 -9.25
N GLU A 83 -23.07 -8.22 -9.97
CA GLU A 83 -23.07 -8.39 -11.42
C GLU A 83 -22.42 -7.22 -12.17
N THR A 84 -22.51 -6.01 -11.63
CA THR A 84 -21.82 -4.83 -12.17
C THR A 84 -20.31 -4.94 -11.95
N LEU A 85 -19.89 -5.30 -10.75
CA LEU A 85 -18.48 -5.52 -10.40
C LEU A 85 -17.88 -6.69 -11.18
N TYR A 86 -18.61 -7.79 -11.33
CA TYR A 86 -18.19 -8.96 -12.11
C TYR A 86 -17.91 -8.59 -13.57
N ARG A 87 -18.84 -7.89 -14.24
CA ARG A 87 -18.64 -7.40 -15.60
C ARG A 87 -17.45 -6.45 -15.69
N TYR A 88 -17.24 -5.61 -14.68
CA TYR A 88 -16.07 -4.76 -14.65
C TYR A 88 -14.76 -5.57 -14.57
N TYR A 89 -14.66 -6.54 -13.67
CA TYR A 89 -13.44 -7.36 -13.52
C TYR A 89 -13.21 -8.34 -14.69
N MET A 90 -14.26 -8.98 -15.22
CA MET A 90 -14.16 -9.89 -16.35
C MET A 90 -14.04 -9.18 -17.70
N ASP A 91 -14.88 -8.19 -17.98
CA ASP A 91 -15.02 -7.66 -19.35
C ASP A 91 -14.19 -6.38 -19.55
N THR A 92 -14.16 -5.51 -18.54
CA THR A 92 -13.43 -4.23 -18.62
C THR A 92 -11.96 -4.41 -18.27
N MET A 93 -11.67 -4.96 -17.08
CA MET A 93 -10.29 -5.23 -16.67
C MET A 93 -9.71 -6.43 -17.39
N LYS A 94 -10.53 -7.42 -17.79
CA LYS A 94 -10.06 -8.70 -18.35
C LYS A 94 -9.08 -9.40 -17.41
N PHE A 95 -9.41 -9.37 -16.12
CA PHE A 95 -8.50 -9.76 -15.05
C PHE A 95 -8.03 -11.21 -15.18
N THR A 96 -8.92 -12.13 -15.51
CA THR A 96 -8.60 -13.54 -15.78
C THR A 96 -9.41 -14.06 -16.97
N PRO A 97 -8.90 -15.05 -17.73
CA PRO A 97 -9.68 -15.66 -18.80
C PRO A 97 -11.01 -16.24 -18.30
N ASN A 98 -12.06 -16.17 -19.13
CA ASN A 98 -13.34 -16.81 -18.81
C ASN A 98 -13.28 -18.33 -19.05
N SER A 99 -12.53 -19.04 -18.23
CA SER A 99 -12.36 -20.50 -18.30
C SER A 99 -12.15 -21.10 -16.90
N GLY A 100 -12.29 -22.43 -16.78
CA GLY A 100 -12.16 -23.11 -15.48
C GLY A 100 -13.29 -22.72 -14.51
N ALA A 101 -12.96 -22.57 -13.22
CA ALA A 101 -13.93 -22.34 -12.15
C ALA A 101 -14.83 -21.12 -12.39
N VAL A 102 -14.28 -20.00 -12.88
CA VAL A 102 -15.05 -18.78 -13.12
C VAL A 102 -16.10 -18.98 -14.22
N ALA A 103 -15.87 -19.85 -15.20
CA ALA A 103 -16.82 -20.15 -16.26
C ALA A 103 -17.84 -21.23 -15.87
N GLN A 104 -17.51 -22.08 -14.89
CA GLN A 104 -18.31 -23.25 -14.50
C GLN A 104 -19.27 -22.98 -13.35
N TYR A 105 -18.86 -22.17 -12.37
CA TYR A 105 -19.56 -22.04 -11.09
C TYR A 105 -19.98 -20.62 -10.77
N LYS A 106 -21.16 -20.50 -10.14
CA LYS A 106 -21.60 -19.26 -9.51
C LYS A 106 -20.75 -18.99 -8.27
N ILE A 107 -20.34 -17.73 -8.08
CA ILE A 107 -19.67 -17.26 -6.86
C ILE A 107 -20.69 -17.28 -5.72
N ILE A 108 -20.30 -17.86 -4.60
CA ILE A 108 -21.15 -17.95 -3.41
C ILE A 108 -21.01 -16.67 -2.59
N VAL A 109 -22.13 -16.11 -2.16
CA VAL A 109 -22.19 -14.94 -1.29
C VAL A 109 -22.93 -15.32 -0.02
N ILE A 110 -22.23 -15.27 1.11
CA ILE A 110 -22.81 -15.48 2.43
C ILE A 110 -23.08 -14.11 3.05
N ILE A 111 -24.34 -13.81 3.33
CA ILE A 111 -24.69 -12.63 4.12
C ILE A 111 -24.44 -12.93 5.60
N THR A 112 -23.31 -12.48 6.11
CA THR A 112 -22.86 -12.74 7.49
C THR A 112 -23.67 -11.93 8.51
N ASN A 113 -23.53 -12.27 9.80
CA ASN A 113 -24.27 -11.64 10.91
C ASN A 113 -25.80 -11.84 10.88
N THR A 114 -26.32 -12.59 9.89
CA THR A 114 -27.76 -12.91 9.76
C THR A 114 -28.09 -14.33 10.23
N TRP A 115 -27.09 -15.12 10.62
CA TRP A 115 -27.24 -16.51 11.04
C TRP A 115 -27.32 -16.64 12.56
N ASN A 116 -27.99 -17.69 13.05
CA ASN A 116 -27.91 -18.08 14.46
C ASN A 116 -26.63 -18.87 14.79
N ARG A 117 -25.50 -18.49 14.18
CA ARG A 117 -24.20 -19.15 14.23
C ARG A 117 -23.10 -18.10 14.24
N ALA A 118 -22.32 -18.04 15.31
CA ALA A 118 -21.27 -17.02 15.47
C ALA A 118 -20.08 -17.26 14.53
N GLU A 119 -19.90 -18.50 14.06
CA GLU A 119 -18.83 -18.90 13.15
C GLU A 119 -19.00 -18.28 11.74
N LEU A 120 -20.22 -17.86 11.40
CA LEU A 120 -20.55 -17.17 10.15
C LEU A 120 -20.60 -15.65 10.31
N ASP A 121 -20.17 -15.13 11.46
CA ASP A 121 -20.09 -13.69 11.69
C ASP A 121 -18.75 -13.16 11.15
N ALA A 122 -18.83 -12.23 10.21
CA ALA A 122 -17.70 -11.49 9.66
C ALA A 122 -18.20 -10.14 9.13
N TRP A 123 -17.32 -9.14 9.02
CA TRP A 123 -17.70 -7.87 8.39
C TRP A 123 -17.72 -7.99 6.86
N ALA A 124 -16.59 -8.35 6.27
CA ALA A 124 -16.45 -8.66 4.86
C ALA A 124 -15.17 -9.48 4.65
N THR A 125 -15.22 -10.55 3.84
CA THR A 125 -14.04 -11.28 3.36
C THR A 125 -14.30 -11.88 1.97
N GLY A 126 -13.30 -11.91 1.11
CA GLY A 126 -13.33 -12.58 -0.19
C GLY A 126 -12.28 -13.67 -0.28
N GLY A 127 -12.58 -14.74 -1.01
CA GLY A 127 -11.66 -15.86 -1.17
C GLY A 127 -12.22 -16.99 -2.01
N SER A 128 -11.85 -18.22 -1.64
CA SER A 128 -12.35 -19.44 -2.26
C SER A 128 -12.64 -20.52 -1.23
N ALA A 129 -13.44 -21.50 -1.63
CA ALA A 129 -13.71 -22.72 -0.86
C ALA A 129 -13.32 -23.96 -1.68
N ASP A 130 -12.78 -24.96 -1.00
CA ASP A 130 -12.26 -26.23 -1.54
C ASP A 130 -11.19 -26.08 -2.65
N GLY A 131 -10.68 -24.87 -2.89
CA GLY A 131 -9.87 -24.57 -4.07
C GLY A 131 -10.64 -24.69 -5.39
N VAL A 132 -11.98 -24.61 -5.34
CA VAL A 132 -12.87 -24.84 -6.50
C VAL A 132 -13.71 -23.61 -6.82
N VAL A 133 -14.37 -23.00 -5.83
CA VAL A 133 -15.37 -21.95 -6.06
C VAL A 133 -14.99 -20.67 -5.32
N GLY A 134 -15.30 -19.53 -5.93
CA GLY A 134 -15.20 -18.23 -5.26
C GLY A 134 -16.24 -18.07 -4.16
N VAL A 135 -15.84 -17.51 -3.02
CA VAL A 135 -16.72 -17.23 -1.89
C VAL A 135 -16.49 -15.82 -1.38
N ILE A 136 -17.56 -15.10 -1.10
CA ILE A 136 -17.53 -13.82 -0.42
C ILE A 136 -18.47 -13.85 0.78
N ASN A 137 -17.96 -13.45 1.93
CA ASN A 137 -18.71 -13.26 3.17
C ASN A 137 -18.91 -11.76 3.35
N VAL A 138 -20.13 -11.29 3.56
CA VAL A 138 -20.39 -9.86 3.67
C VAL A 138 -21.57 -9.54 4.59
N ALA A 139 -21.37 -8.64 5.54
CA ALA A 139 -22.43 -8.18 6.42
C ALA A 139 -23.39 -7.23 5.68
N PRO A 140 -24.67 -7.12 6.07
CA PRO A 140 -25.61 -6.16 5.50
C PRO A 140 -25.05 -4.73 5.37
N GLY A 141 -24.37 -4.22 6.41
CA GLY A 141 -23.78 -2.88 6.41
C GLY A 141 -22.55 -2.72 5.51
N ALA A 142 -21.89 -3.82 5.14
CA ALA A 142 -20.75 -3.82 4.23
C ALA A 142 -21.18 -3.91 2.75
N ALA A 143 -22.43 -4.28 2.48
CA ALA A 143 -22.97 -4.46 1.13
C ALA A 143 -23.91 -3.31 0.68
N LEU A 144 -23.80 -2.13 1.30
CA LEU A 144 -24.59 -0.95 0.94
C LEU A 144 -24.36 -0.54 -0.54
N PRO A 145 -25.31 0.19 -1.17
CA PRO A 145 -25.14 0.67 -2.54
C PRO A 145 -23.85 1.48 -2.72
N GLY A 146 -23.05 1.13 -3.74
CA GLY A 146 -21.76 1.75 -4.02
C GLY A 146 -20.65 1.30 -3.07
N SER A 147 -20.77 0.12 -2.45
CA SER A 147 -19.79 -0.37 -1.47
C SER A 147 -18.42 -0.61 -2.11
N TRP A 148 -17.46 0.21 -1.69
CA TRP A 148 -16.05 0.02 -2.03
C TRP A 148 -15.50 -1.29 -1.44
N GLY A 149 -15.89 -1.63 -0.21
CA GLY A 149 -15.48 -2.89 0.44
C GLY A 149 -15.96 -4.11 -0.33
N LEU A 150 -17.18 -4.08 -0.88
CA LEU A 150 -17.70 -5.16 -1.72
C LEU A 150 -16.87 -5.35 -3.01
N ALA A 151 -16.38 -4.25 -3.59
CA ALA A 151 -15.47 -4.30 -4.73
C ALA A 151 -14.10 -4.90 -4.35
N HIS A 152 -13.55 -4.52 -3.20
CA HIS A 152 -12.29 -5.06 -2.65
C HIS A 152 -12.39 -6.58 -2.43
N GLU A 153 -13.42 -7.04 -1.72
CA GLU A 153 -13.59 -8.47 -1.43
C GLU A 153 -13.86 -9.30 -2.69
N LEU A 154 -14.62 -8.78 -3.67
CA LEU A 154 -14.75 -9.47 -4.95
C LEU A 154 -13.41 -9.52 -5.70
N GLY A 155 -12.52 -8.55 -5.49
CA GLY A 155 -11.14 -8.58 -5.97
C GLY A 155 -10.41 -9.83 -5.49
N HIS A 156 -10.48 -10.16 -4.20
CA HIS A 156 -9.90 -11.39 -3.65
C HIS A 156 -10.47 -12.67 -4.25
N VAL A 157 -11.78 -12.69 -4.57
CA VAL A 157 -12.39 -13.82 -5.29
C VAL A 157 -11.74 -13.98 -6.66
N PHE A 158 -11.60 -12.90 -7.42
CA PHE A 158 -10.99 -12.92 -8.74
C PHE A 158 -9.51 -13.30 -8.71
N GLN A 159 -8.77 -12.81 -7.71
CA GLN A 159 -7.38 -13.19 -7.47
C GLN A 159 -7.23 -14.71 -7.29
N ASN A 160 -8.10 -15.33 -6.49
CA ASN A 160 -8.16 -16.79 -6.36
C ASN A 160 -8.47 -17.45 -7.71
N LEU A 161 -9.53 -16.98 -8.39
CA LEU A 161 -9.98 -17.55 -9.67
C LEU A 161 -8.90 -17.52 -10.77
N ALA A 162 -7.91 -16.61 -10.68
CA ALA A 162 -6.79 -16.59 -11.61
C ALA A 162 -5.93 -17.88 -11.58
N PHE A 163 -5.94 -18.64 -10.48
CA PHE A 163 -5.12 -19.84 -10.32
C PHE A 163 -5.86 -21.06 -9.75
N LEU A 164 -7.14 -20.98 -9.39
CA LEU A 164 -7.92 -22.16 -9.00
C LEU A 164 -7.90 -23.23 -10.11
N GLY A 165 -7.61 -24.47 -9.71
CA GLY A 165 -7.44 -25.59 -10.64
C GLY A 165 -6.15 -25.56 -11.48
N ARG A 166 -5.19 -24.68 -11.15
CA ARG A 166 -3.88 -24.56 -11.84
C ARG A 166 -2.71 -24.76 -10.85
N PRO A 167 -2.34 -26.01 -10.52
CA PRO A 167 -1.20 -26.28 -9.63
C PRO A 167 0.09 -25.63 -10.15
N GLY A 168 0.90 -25.05 -9.27
CA GLY A 168 2.14 -24.36 -9.65
C GLY A 168 2.00 -22.88 -10.02
N PHE A 169 0.78 -22.33 -9.99
CA PHE A 169 0.50 -20.94 -10.37
C PHE A 169 -0.13 -20.14 -9.23
N GLY A 170 -0.04 -18.82 -9.36
CA GLY A 170 -0.64 -17.86 -8.45
C GLY A 170 0.34 -17.36 -7.39
N PHE A 171 -0.07 -16.32 -6.66
CA PHE A 171 0.74 -15.71 -5.60
C PHE A 171 0.54 -16.43 -4.26
N THR A 172 0.87 -17.71 -4.17
CA THR A 172 0.66 -18.52 -2.96
C THR A 172 1.84 -18.53 -1.99
N ASP A 173 3.02 -18.05 -2.41
CA ASP A 173 4.18 -17.86 -1.53
C ASP A 173 3.86 -16.83 -0.42
N ALA A 174 4.32 -17.11 0.81
CA ALA A 174 4.07 -16.26 1.97
C ALA A 174 4.54 -14.80 1.81
N SER A 175 5.54 -14.56 0.94
CA SER A 175 6.03 -13.21 0.65
C SER A 175 5.08 -12.37 -0.21
N SER A 176 4.01 -12.97 -0.74
CA SER A 176 3.02 -12.27 -1.58
C SER A 176 1.88 -11.62 -0.81
N GLY A 177 1.75 -11.86 0.50
CA GLY A 177 0.57 -11.43 1.29
C GLY A 177 0.23 -9.94 1.16
N THR A 178 1.21 -9.05 1.26
CA THR A 178 1.00 -7.60 1.07
C THR A 178 0.47 -7.25 -0.33
N PHE A 179 0.86 -8.01 -1.36
CA PHE A 179 0.40 -7.78 -2.72
C PHE A 179 -1.05 -8.21 -2.94
N TRP A 180 -1.53 -9.25 -2.25
CA TRP A 180 -2.95 -9.64 -2.29
C TRP A 180 -3.86 -8.46 -1.93
N GLU A 181 -3.56 -7.82 -0.80
CA GLU A 181 -4.33 -6.70 -0.25
C GLU A 181 -4.16 -5.44 -1.09
N ALA A 182 -2.91 -5.08 -1.43
CA ALA A 182 -2.62 -3.94 -2.28
C ALA A 182 -3.26 -4.04 -3.67
N SER A 183 -3.39 -5.25 -4.22
CA SER A 183 -3.98 -5.45 -5.53
C SER A 183 -5.50 -5.54 -5.52
N ALA A 184 -6.13 -5.99 -4.44
CA ALA A 184 -7.57 -5.90 -4.26
C ALA A 184 -8.00 -4.43 -4.10
N GLU A 185 -7.24 -3.65 -3.33
CA GLU A 185 -7.37 -2.20 -3.24
C GLU A 185 -7.24 -1.53 -4.60
N PHE A 186 -6.19 -1.87 -5.34
CA PHE A 186 -5.97 -1.36 -6.68
C PHE A 186 -7.18 -1.62 -7.61
N MET A 187 -7.73 -2.84 -7.58
CA MET A 187 -8.92 -3.22 -8.36
C MET A 187 -10.15 -2.40 -7.96
N ALA A 188 -10.42 -2.26 -6.66
CA ALA A 188 -11.53 -1.47 -6.15
C ALA A 188 -11.40 0.02 -6.53
N MET A 189 -10.18 0.56 -6.50
CA MET A 189 -9.89 1.94 -6.93
C MET A 189 -10.08 2.16 -8.43
N GLN A 190 -10.01 1.14 -9.28
CA GLN A 190 -10.27 1.33 -10.71
C GLN A 190 -11.74 1.62 -11.01
N ILE A 191 -12.66 1.05 -10.20
CA ILE A 191 -14.11 1.26 -10.35
C ILE A 191 -14.65 2.37 -9.44
N TYR A 192 -14.10 2.51 -8.22
CA TYR A 192 -14.55 3.48 -7.21
C TYR A 192 -13.39 4.35 -6.69
N PRO A 193 -12.75 5.16 -7.57
CA PRO A 193 -11.53 5.92 -7.23
C PRO A 193 -11.74 7.03 -6.19
N ASN A 194 -12.99 7.40 -5.90
CA ASN A 194 -13.37 8.50 -5.02
C ASN A 194 -14.08 8.05 -3.73
N VAL A 195 -14.15 6.74 -3.46
CA VAL A 195 -14.82 6.18 -2.28
C VAL A 195 -13.83 5.68 -1.24
N GLY A 196 -12.66 5.19 -1.68
CA GLY A 196 -11.59 4.66 -0.84
C GLY A 196 -10.23 4.77 -1.52
N ALA A 197 -9.16 4.74 -0.75
CA ALA A 197 -7.79 4.72 -1.26
C ALA A 197 -6.81 3.91 -0.38
N GLY A 198 -7.34 2.97 0.40
CA GLY A 198 -6.58 2.21 1.41
C GLY A 198 -6.07 3.06 2.58
N ASP A 199 -5.28 2.43 3.45
CA ASP A 199 -4.60 3.09 4.58
C ASP A 199 -3.33 3.84 4.13
N LEU A 200 -3.54 4.95 3.41
CA LEU A 200 -2.43 5.81 2.95
C LEU A 200 -1.65 6.44 4.10
N THR A 201 -2.26 6.69 5.26
CA THR A 201 -1.53 7.26 6.41
C THR A 201 -0.39 6.36 6.82
N ARG A 202 -0.67 5.06 6.89
CA ARG A 202 0.33 4.06 7.21
C ARG A 202 1.41 3.99 6.13
N PHE A 203 1.02 3.94 4.85
CA PHE A 203 1.96 3.89 3.73
C PHE A 203 2.89 5.10 3.65
N LEU A 204 2.34 6.32 3.69
CA LEU A 204 3.11 7.58 3.54
C LEU A 204 4.19 7.78 4.59
N ARG A 205 4.06 7.10 5.73
CA ARG A 205 4.99 7.19 6.85
C ARG A 205 5.95 6.01 6.92
N THR A 206 5.79 5.05 6.01
CA THR A 206 6.63 3.86 5.95
C THR A 206 7.21 3.63 4.58
N GLU A 207 7.20 4.63 3.70
CA GLU A 207 7.71 4.52 2.31
C GLU A 207 9.14 3.96 2.25
N ASN A 208 9.93 4.13 3.31
CA ASN A 208 11.29 3.60 3.43
C ASN A 208 11.35 2.10 3.77
N LEU A 209 10.27 1.47 4.25
CA LEU A 209 10.26 0.05 4.57
C LEU A 209 10.26 -0.80 3.30
N ALA A 210 10.55 -2.09 3.44
CA ALA A 210 10.56 -3.01 2.31
C ALA A 210 9.19 -2.97 1.61
N TYR A 211 9.14 -3.10 0.27
CA TYR A 211 7.86 -3.10 -0.46
C TYR A 211 6.84 -4.05 0.16
N SER A 212 7.30 -5.25 0.52
CA SER A 212 6.49 -6.29 1.12
C SER A 212 6.09 -6.01 2.56
N SER A 213 6.55 -4.95 3.23
CA SER A 213 6.18 -4.68 4.63
C SER A 213 4.66 -4.71 4.83
N SER A 214 4.20 -5.40 5.87
CA SER A 214 2.80 -5.35 6.32
C SER A 214 2.37 -3.93 6.72
N ARG A 215 3.31 -2.99 6.90
CA ARG A 215 3.00 -1.57 7.07
C ARG A 215 2.44 -0.94 5.79
N HIS A 216 2.82 -1.41 4.61
CA HIS A 216 2.27 -0.88 3.36
C HIS A 216 0.85 -1.36 3.11
N HIS A 217 0.60 -2.66 3.33
CA HIS A 217 -0.71 -3.31 3.17
C HIS A 217 -1.49 -2.75 1.98
N TYR A 218 -2.66 -2.18 2.25
CA TYR A 218 -3.54 -1.55 1.28
C TYR A 218 -2.89 -0.42 0.46
N GLY A 219 -2.07 0.43 1.08
CA GLY A 219 -1.48 1.61 0.44
C GLY A 219 -0.41 1.31 -0.61
N ALA A 220 0.05 0.06 -0.75
CA ALA A 220 1.05 -0.31 -1.75
C ALA A 220 0.52 -0.34 -3.21
N TRP A 221 -0.79 -0.10 -3.41
CA TRP A 221 -1.45 -0.13 -4.72
C TRP A 221 -0.84 0.84 -5.75
N MET A 222 -0.19 1.92 -5.30
CA MET A 222 0.42 2.93 -6.18
C MET A 222 1.56 2.37 -7.04
N LEU A 223 2.29 1.36 -6.56
CA LEU A 223 3.27 0.66 -7.40
C LEU A 223 2.57 -0.05 -8.57
N ILE A 224 1.43 -0.69 -8.31
CA ILE A 224 0.65 -1.38 -9.34
C ILE A 224 0.15 -0.39 -10.40
N GLN A 225 -0.30 0.80 -9.96
CA GLN A 225 -0.68 1.88 -10.86
C GLN A 225 0.49 2.32 -11.76
N TYR A 226 1.67 2.51 -11.18
CA TYR A 226 2.89 2.82 -11.94
C TYR A 226 3.21 1.75 -12.98
N LEU A 227 3.17 0.47 -12.58
CA LEU A 227 3.45 -0.64 -13.48
C LEU A 227 2.46 -0.68 -14.64
N CYS A 228 1.17 -0.42 -14.40
CA CYS A 228 0.17 -0.29 -15.46
C CYS A 228 0.48 0.88 -16.39
N ASP A 229 0.76 2.06 -15.85
CA ASP A 229 1.05 3.26 -16.64
C ASP A 229 2.27 3.08 -17.54
N LYS A 230 3.32 2.43 -17.01
CA LYS A 230 4.57 2.12 -17.71
C LYS A 230 4.39 1.09 -18.82
N ASN A 231 3.53 0.09 -18.61
CA ASN A 231 3.37 -1.06 -19.50
C ASN A 231 2.13 -0.97 -20.41
N GLY A 232 1.60 0.23 -20.63
CA GLY A 232 0.52 0.46 -21.59
C GLY A 232 -0.89 0.11 -21.08
N GLY A 233 -1.06 -0.10 -19.78
CA GLY A 233 -2.35 -0.28 -19.12
C GLY A 233 -2.42 -1.51 -18.22
N ILE A 234 -3.67 -1.89 -17.91
CA ILE A 234 -4.00 -2.95 -16.93
C ILE A 234 -3.49 -4.35 -17.30
N THR A 235 -3.17 -4.58 -18.58
CA THR A 235 -2.72 -5.89 -19.07
C THR A 235 -1.53 -6.44 -18.28
N MET A 236 -0.58 -5.59 -17.88
CA MET A 236 0.57 -6.05 -17.08
C MET A 236 0.12 -6.59 -15.72
N PHE A 237 -0.81 -5.91 -15.05
CA PHE A 237 -1.36 -6.35 -13.79
C PHE A 237 -2.06 -7.72 -13.91
N ASN A 238 -2.86 -7.91 -14.97
CA ASN A 238 -3.51 -9.20 -15.22
C ASN A 238 -2.47 -10.30 -15.48
N ARG A 239 -1.43 -10.01 -16.27
CA ARG A 239 -0.34 -10.95 -16.54
C ARG A 239 0.40 -11.33 -15.26
N MET A 240 0.65 -10.40 -14.34
CA MET A 240 1.26 -10.72 -13.06
C MET A 240 0.47 -11.80 -12.32
N TRP A 241 -0.85 -11.68 -12.19
CA TRP A 241 -1.69 -12.68 -11.54
C TRP A 241 -1.77 -14.01 -12.30
N ASN A 242 -1.95 -13.97 -13.61
CA ASN A 242 -2.21 -15.18 -14.40
C ASN A 242 -0.93 -15.94 -14.80
N GLU A 243 0.23 -15.29 -14.79
CA GLU A 243 1.53 -15.88 -15.14
C GLU A 243 2.45 -16.05 -13.91
N ALA A 244 2.02 -15.69 -12.70
CA ALA A 244 2.74 -15.94 -11.46
C ALA A 244 2.98 -17.43 -11.26
N ARG A 245 4.18 -17.77 -10.80
CA ARG A 245 4.48 -19.11 -10.28
C ARG A 245 4.25 -19.10 -8.77
N ASP A 246 3.78 -20.23 -8.25
CA ASP A 246 3.40 -20.43 -6.84
C ASP A 246 4.50 -20.12 -5.82
N ASN A 247 5.76 -20.07 -6.28
CA ASN A 247 6.95 -19.79 -5.49
C ASN A 247 7.60 -18.43 -5.80
N GLU A 248 6.98 -17.52 -6.53
CA GLU A 248 7.55 -16.21 -6.88
C GLU A 248 7.04 -15.07 -5.98
N HIS A 249 7.91 -14.11 -5.70
CA HIS A 249 7.48 -12.81 -5.18
C HIS A 249 6.88 -11.95 -6.31
N PRO A 250 5.89 -11.09 -6.06
CA PRO A 250 5.25 -10.26 -7.10
C PRO A 250 6.22 -9.41 -7.93
N LEU A 251 7.28 -8.86 -7.30
CA LEU A 251 8.31 -8.12 -8.03
C LEU A 251 9.23 -9.02 -8.86
N GLU A 252 9.43 -10.28 -8.47
CA GLU A 252 10.13 -11.27 -9.31
C GLU A 252 9.30 -11.65 -10.52
N THR A 253 8.00 -11.90 -10.31
CA THR A 253 7.06 -12.17 -11.39
C THR A 253 7.05 -11.02 -12.38
N TYR A 254 6.88 -9.78 -11.93
CA TYR A 254 6.95 -8.60 -12.79
C TYR A 254 8.28 -8.53 -13.56
N ARG A 255 9.42 -8.61 -12.87
CA ARG A 255 10.75 -8.57 -13.49
C ARG A 255 10.88 -9.62 -14.59
N ARG A 256 10.44 -10.85 -14.32
CA ARG A 256 10.49 -11.97 -15.27
C ARG A 256 9.60 -11.73 -16.48
N ILE A 257 8.32 -11.42 -16.28
CA ILE A 257 7.36 -11.30 -17.39
C ILE A 257 7.54 -10.02 -18.22
N ALA A 258 8.21 -9.01 -17.64
CA ALA A 258 8.66 -7.80 -18.33
C ALA A 258 10.05 -7.97 -18.99
N GLY A 259 10.73 -9.10 -18.78
CA GLY A 259 12.04 -9.39 -19.39
C GLY A 259 13.16 -8.48 -18.92
N LEU A 260 13.10 -8.00 -17.67
CA LEU A 260 14.04 -7.03 -17.13
C LEU A 260 15.26 -7.70 -16.48
N THR A 261 16.45 -7.16 -16.73
CA THR A 261 17.60 -7.42 -15.86
C THR A 261 17.40 -6.78 -14.49
N ILE A 262 18.15 -7.20 -13.47
CA ILE A 262 18.07 -6.57 -12.14
C ILE A 262 18.41 -5.07 -12.20
N ALA A 263 19.37 -4.66 -13.04
CA ALA A 263 19.73 -3.27 -13.22
C ALA A 263 18.58 -2.45 -13.85
N GLN A 264 17.93 -2.97 -14.90
CA GLN A 264 16.77 -2.31 -15.51
C GLN A 264 15.58 -2.22 -14.55
N PHE A 265 15.34 -3.28 -13.78
CA PHE A 265 14.30 -3.28 -12.76
C PHE A 265 14.58 -2.24 -11.66
N ASN A 266 15.81 -2.15 -11.16
CA ASN A 266 16.21 -1.17 -10.15
C ASN A 266 16.04 0.28 -10.64
N VAL A 267 16.33 0.55 -11.92
CA VAL A 267 16.01 1.86 -12.53
C VAL A 267 14.51 2.12 -12.53
N GLN A 268 13.67 1.14 -12.89
CA GLN A 268 12.22 1.32 -12.87
C GLN A 268 11.65 1.55 -11.46
N MET A 269 12.25 0.95 -10.43
CA MET A 269 11.87 1.22 -9.04
C MET A 269 12.27 2.65 -8.62
N GLY A 270 13.40 3.17 -9.13
CA GLY A 270 13.74 4.59 -9.01
C GLY A 270 12.75 5.51 -9.70
N GLU A 271 12.30 5.17 -10.92
CA GLU A 271 11.28 5.94 -11.66
C GLU A 271 9.94 5.97 -10.90
N TYR A 272 9.54 4.84 -10.32
CA TYR A 272 8.38 4.76 -9.42
C TYR A 272 8.51 5.73 -8.25
N ALA A 273 9.63 5.68 -7.52
CA ALA A 273 9.85 6.53 -6.36
C ALA A 273 9.91 8.03 -6.73
N GLN A 274 10.44 8.38 -7.92
CA GLN A 274 10.41 9.76 -8.42
C GLN A 274 8.97 10.28 -8.61
N ARG A 275 8.04 9.42 -9.08
CA ARG A 275 6.62 9.79 -9.25
C ARG A 275 5.92 10.06 -7.92
N GLN A 276 6.36 9.41 -6.84
CA GLN A 276 5.79 9.58 -5.50
C GLN A 276 6.03 10.96 -4.88
N VAL A 277 6.90 11.78 -5.48
CA VAL A 277 7.06 13.19 -5.09
C VAL A 277 5.77 13.98 -5.33
N THR A 278 4.99 13.65 -6.38
CA THR A 278 3.77 14.40 -6.76
C THR A 278 2.55 13.50 -7.06
N TYR A 279 2.67 12.19 -6.87
CA TYR A 279 1.72 11.15 -7.29
C TYR A 279 1.41 11.23 -8.79
N ASP A 280 2.47 11.40 -9.60
CA ASP A 280 2.37 11.56 -11.05
C ASP A 280 1.99 10.23 -11.74
N TYR A 281 0.70 9.92 -11.68
CA TYR A 281 0.04 8.80 -12.34
C TYR A 281 -1.02 9.29 -13.32
N LYS A 282 -1.30 8.50 -14.36
CA LYS A 282 -2.28 8.88 -15.40
C LYS A 282 -3.68 9.14 -14.83
N ASN A 283 -4.07 8.40 -13.78
CA ASN A 283 -5.35 8.54 -13.09
C ASN A 283 -5.29 9.46 -11.85
N ARG A 284 -4.23 10.25 -11.67
CA ARG A 284 -4.06 11.18 -10.53
C ARG A 284 -5.30 12.03 -10.28
N ALA A 285 -5.91 12.56 -11.34
CA ALA A 285 -7.11 13.41 -11.24
C ALA A 285 -8.32 12.67 -10.64
N SER A 286 -8.37 11.34 -10.72
CA SER A 286 -9.50 10.54 -10.23
C SER A 286 -9.44 10.30 -8.73
N PHE A 287 -8.24 10.08 -8.16
CA PHE A 287 -8.09 9.70 -6.74
C PHE A 287 -7.59 10.84 -5.84
N MET A 288 -6.82 11.80 -6.37
CA MET A 288 -6.27 12.88 -5.55
C MET A 288 -7.33 13.72 -4.82
N PRO A 289 -8.51 14.03 -5.40
CA PRO A 289 -9.55 14.74 -4.67
C PRO A 289 -9.99 14.01 -3.39
N PHE A 290 -10.09 12.68 -3.43
CA PHE A 290 -10.42 11.88 -2.24
C PHE A 290 -9.30 11.96 -1.20
N ILE A 291 -8.04 11.76 -1.62
CA ILE A 291 -6.88 11.84 -0.71
C ILE A 291 -6.80 13.24 -0.07
N GLU A 292 -6.97 14.31 -0.85
CA GLU A 292 -6.98 15.69 -0.35
C GLU A 292 -8.15 15.96 0.60
N ASN A 293 -9.31 15.34 0.40
CA ASN A 293 -10.46 15.46 1.29
C ASN A 293 -10.25 14.74 2.62
N VAL A 294 -9.67 13.54 2.60
CA VAL A 294 -9.43 12.73 3.81
C VAL A 294 -8.31 13.33 4.67
N TYR A 295 -7.21 13.74 4.05
CA TYR A 295 -6.03 14.17 4.79
C TYR A 295 -5.83 15.69 4.85
N GLY A 296 -6.58 16.44 4.06
CA GLY A 296 -6.32 17.85 3.84
C GLY A 296 -5.13 18.07 2.91
N ARG A 297 -5.21 19.10 2.06
CA ARG A 297 -4.14 19.48 1.12
C ARG A 297 -2.78 19.74 1.78
N GLY A 298 -2.77 20.12 3.06
CA GLY A 298 -1.56 20.42 3.82
C GLY A 298 -0.80 19.17 4.30
N PHE A 299 -1.49 18.08 4.60
CA PHE A 299 -0.88 16.88 5.20
C PHE A 299 0.11 16.21 4.25
N ILE A 300 -0.32 15.91 3.02
CA ILE A 300 0.52 15.23 2.03
C ILE A 300 1.81 16.03 1.78
N ASN A 301 1.71 17.37 1.73
CA ASN A 301 2.86 18.25 1.51
C ASN A 301 3.79 18.32 2.73
N ALA A 302 3.23 18.37 3.94
CA ALA A 302 4.01 18.41 5.19
C ALA A 302 4.81 17.12 5.44
N TYR A 303 4.26 15.98 5.02
CA TYR A 303 4.87 14.65 5.22
C TYR A 303 5.53 14.08 3.95
N ASN A 304 5.73 14.91 2.93
CA ASN A 304 6.42 14.48 1.70
C ASN A 304 7.93 14.34 1.92
N GLY A 305 8.33 13.17 2.44
CA GLY A 305 9.74 12.78 2.59
C GLY A 305 10.23 12.68 4.03
N ILE A 306 11.55 12.71 4.19
CA ILE A 306 12.26 12.58 5.48
C ILE A 306 13.26 13.74 5.70
N ALA A 307 13.71 13.89 6.93
CA ALA A 307 14.90 14.70 7.23
C ALA A 307 16.16 13.83 7.17
N VAL A 308 17.30 14.50 7.06
CA VAL A 308 18.64 13.90 7.14
C VAL A 308 19.35 14.32 8.42
N ASP A 309 20.31 13.51 8.85
CA ASP A 309 21.27 13.89 9.89
C ASP A 309 22.34 14.81 9.26
N ALA A 310 22.61 15.95 9.89
CA ALA A 310 23.75 16.79 9.52
C ALA A 310 25.02 16.23 10.19
N VAL A 311 25.82 15.48 9.43
CA VAL A 311 27.10 14.94 9.91
C VAL A 311 28.12 16.08 10.04
N ASN A 312 28.25 16.87 8.97
CA ASN A 312 28.96 18.15 8.99
C ASN A 312 28.29 19.12 7.99
N GLN A 313 27.42 19.98 8.51
CA GLN A 313 26.67 20.94 7.69
C GLN A 313 27.58 21.90 6.91
N ALA A 314 28.70 22.32 7.50
CA ALA A 314 29.63 23.25 6.85
C ALA A 314 30.35 22.62 5.64
N ALA A 315 30.54 21.31 5.66
CA ALA A 315 31.09 20.54 4.54
C ALA A 315 30.02 20.08 3.53
N GLY A 316 28.74 20.36 3.79
CA GLY A 316 27.62 19.84 2.99
C GLY A 316 27.43 18.32 3.15
N HIS A 317 27.90 17.74 4.25
CA HIS A 317 27.87 16.31 4.52
C HIS A 317 26.65 15.94 5.38
N TYR A 318 25.76 15.13 4.80
CA TYR A 318 24.54 14.65 5.43
C TYR A 318 24.41 13.14 5.31
N ALA A 319 23.59 12.54 6.16
CA ALA A 319 23.31 11.12 6.11
C ALA A 319 21.84 10.81 6.33
N VAL A 320 21.39 9.69 5.77
CA VAL A 320 20.07 9.18 6.13
C VAL A 320 20.08 8.79 7.61
N PRO A 321 19.04 9.16 8.40
CA PRO A 321 18.87 8.59 9.73
C PRO A 321 18.75 7.08 9.57
N TYR A 322 19.57 6.33 10.30
CA TYR A 322 19.69 4.89 10.06
C TYR A 322 18.36 4.14 10.16
N ALA A 323 17.48 4.55 11.07
CA ALA A 323 16.15 3.99 11.20
C ALA A 323 15.21 4.28 10.02
N LEU A 324 15.51 5.30 9.21
CA LEU A 324 14.75 5.71 8.03
C LEU A 324 15.45 5.36 6.72
N ALA A 325 16.59 4.68 6.79
CA ALA A 325 17.25 4.13 5.60
C ALA A 325 16.26 3.22 4.85
N PRO A 326 16.27 3.25 3.50
CA PRO A 326 15.34 2.44 2.73
C PRO A 326 15.70 0.97 2.89
N SER A 327 14.69 0.11 2.99
CA SER A 327 14.79 -1.34 2.84
C SER A 327 14.53 -1.74 1.40
N ASP A 328 14.47 -3.04 1.11
CA ASP A 328 14.19 -3.60 -0.23
C ASP A 328 13.04 -2.89 -0.95
N TYR A 329 13.38 -2.11 -1.97
CA TYR A 329 12.45 -1.34 -2.80
C TYR A 329 11.60 -0.33 -2.03
N GLY A 330 11.95 -0.05 -0.77
CA GLY A 330 11.56 1.15 -0.05
C GLY A 330 12.36 2.35 -0.53
N TYR A 331 11.87 3.55 -0.25
CA TYR A 331 12.47 4.78 -0.75
C TYR A 331 12.38 5.94 0.24
N ASN A 332 13.25 6.92 0.02
CA ASN A 332 13.23 8.20 0.69
C ASN A 332 13.03 9.31 -0.33
N LYS A 333 12.34 10.37 0.11
CA LYS A 333 12.28 11.66 -0.57
C LYS A 333 12.92 12.68 0.37
N ILE A 334 13.89 13.44 -0.11
CA ILE A 334 14.58 14.47 0.67
C ILE A 334 14.40 15.79 -0.04
N LYS A 335 13.66 16.71 0.57
CA LYS A 335 13.49 18.07 0.02
C LYS A 335 14.81 18.83 0.14
N LEU A 336 15.25 19.41 -0.97
CA LEU A 336 16.43 20.24 -1.07
C LEU A 336 16.01 21.67 -1.41
N VAL A 337 16.71 22.64 -0.82
CA VAL A 337 16.55 24.06 -1.07
C VAL A 337 17.79 24.52 -1.85
N PRO A 338 17.66 24.80 -3.17
CA PRO A 338 18.77 25.34 -3.95
C PRO A 338 19.27 26.66 -3.37
N SER A 339 20.59 26.84 -3.29
CA SER A 339 21.20 28.07 -2.74
C SER A 339 20.95 29.29 -3.62
N THR A 340 20.73 29.07 -4.91
CA THR A 340 20.34 30.09 -5.89
C THR A 340 19.17 29.60 -6.73
N SER A 341 18.25 30.50 -7.05
CA SER A 341 17.11 30.18 -7.92
C SER A 341 17.62 29.80 -9.31
N GLY A 342 17.29 28.59 -9.77
CA GLY A 342 17.82 28.06 -11.03
C GLY A 342 19.30 27.70 -10.98
N GLY A 343 19.85 27.43 -9.78
CA GLY A 343 21.23 27.00 -9.60
C GLY A 343 21.50 25.54 -10.00
N LEU A 344 22.77 25.23 -10.23
CA LEU A 344 23.26 23.86 -10.39
C LEU A 344 23.41 23.22 -9.01
N VAL A 345 22.80 22.05 -8.84
CA VAL A 345 22.95 21.23 -7.62
C VAL A 345 23.80 20.02 -7.95
N LYS A 346 24.74 19.70 -7.07
CA LYS A 346 25.67 18.58 -7.19
C LYS A 346 25.57 17.68 -5.97
N LEU A 347 25.65 16.37 -6.19
CA LEU A 347 25.57 15.34 -5.17
C LEU A 347 26.74 14.38 -5.34
N HIS A 348 27.40 14.03 -4.24
CA HIS A 348 28.21 12.82 -4.14
C HIS A 348 27.47 11.85 -3.23
N PHE A 349 26.97 10.75 -3.80
CA PHE A 349 26.25 9.72 -3.07
C PHE A 349 27.22 8.60 -2.69
N LYS A 350 27.15 8.14 -1.43
CA LYS A 350 27.94 7.00 -0.96
C LYS A 350 27.09 6.08 -0.08
N GLY A 351 26.91 4.84 -0.50
CA GLY A 351 26.16 3.81 0.19
C GLY A 351 27.02 2.98 1.15
N HIS A 352 26.46 2.61 2.29
CA HIS A 352 27.06 1.65 3.21
C HIS A 352 26.80 0.22 2.73
N VAL A 353 27.72 -0.32 1.92
CA VAL A 353 27.55 -1.63 1.29
C VAL A 353 27.52 -2.74 2.33
N ASN A 354 26.38 -3.42 2.44
CA ASN A 354 26.23 -4.66 3.20
C ASN A 354 26.13 -5.85 2.25
N ALA A 355 27.15 -6.70 2.24
CA ALA A 355 27.20 -7.88 1.37
C ALA A 355 26.09 -8.90 1.70
N ALA A 356 25.70 -9.04 2.97
CA ALA A 356 24.63 -9.96 3.39
C ALA A 356 23.25 -9.53 2.89
N ALA A 357 23.09 -8.23 2.62
CA ALA A 357 21.88 -7.64 2.06
C ALA A 357 21.96 -7.43 0.53
N ALA A 358 23.07 -7.82 -0.10
CA ALA A 358 23.36 -7.47 -1.49
C ALA A 358 23.09 -5.98 -1.80
N SER A 359 23.45 -5.08 -0.87
CA SER A 359 22.98 -3.70 -0.89
C SER A 359 23.30 -2.98 -2.20
N GLY A 360 22.29 -2.28 -2.73
CA GLY A 360 22.42 -1.38 -3.86
C GLY A 360 21.40 -0.26 -3.77
N TRP A 361 21.52 0.74 -4.64
CA TRP A 361 20.67 1.92 -4.61
C TRP A 361 20.21 2.30 -6.01
N SER A 362 19.10 3.03 -6.09
CA SER A 362 18.73 3.82 -7.27
C SER A 362 18.36 5.22 -6.80
N TYR A 363 18.98 6.26 -7.36
CA TYR A 363 18.74 7.63 -6.92
C TYR A 363 18.85 8.65 -8.05
N GLY A 364 18.16 9.77 -7.84
CA GLY A 364 18.16 10.90 -8.77
C GLY A 364 17.31 12.04 -8.25
N PHE A 365 17.29 13.13 -9.01
CA PHE A 365 16.56 14.34 -8.63
C PHE A 365 15.15 14.40 -9.23
N VAL A 366 14.26 15.09 -8.56
CA VAL A 366 12.95 15.51 -9.07
C VAL A 366 12.80 17.01 -8.81
N ALA A 367 12.72 17.81 -9.87
CA ALA A 367 12.29 19.19 -9.74
C ALA A 367 10.77 19.29 -9.86
N VAL A 368 10.15 20.20 -9.11
CA VAL A 368 8.70 20.41 -9.14
C VAL A 368 8.39 21.89 -9.32
N ARG A 369 7.54 22.23 -10.30
CA ARG A 369 7.02 23.59 -10.46
C ARG A 369 5.50 23.52 -10.56
N ASN A 370 4.80 24.21 -9.66
CA ASN A 370 3.34 24.25 -9.62
C ASN A 370 2.69 22.84 -9.62
N GLY A 371 3.32 21.89 -8.92
CA GLY A 371 2.87 20.49 -8.86
C GLY A 371 3.25 19.63 -10.08
N THR A 372 3.87 20.19 -11.11
CA THR A 372 4.36 19.43 -12.27
C THR A 372 5.81 18.98 -12.05
N PRO A 373 6.11 17.68 -12.11
CA PRO A 373 7.46 17.16 -11.92
C PRO A 373 8.31 17.21 -13.20
N ARG A 374 9.63 17.33 -13.03
CA ARG A 374 10.66 17.14 -14.04
C ARG A 374 11.73 16.19 -13.48
N TYR A 375 11.85 15.03 -14.11
CA TYR A 375 12.70 13.95 -13.64
C TYR A 375 14.15 14.12 -14.12
N GLY A 376 15.09 14.01 -13.18
CA GLY A 376 16.51 13.82 -13.50
C GLY A 376 16.83 12.36 -13.83
N PRO A 377 17.97 12.10 -14.49
CA PRO A 377 18.44 10.74 -14.73
C PRO A 377 18.69 10.02 -13.40
N LEU A 378 18.49 8.70 -13.40
CA LEU A 378 18.75 7.83 -12.26
C LEU A 378 20.14 7.20 -12.36
N THR A 379 20.79 7.04 -11.20
CA THR A 379 22.07 6.34 -11.04
C THR A 379 21.88 5.16 -10.08
N THR A 380 22.60 4.06 -10.32
CA THR A 380 22.54 2.86 -9.49
C THR A 380 23.87 2.48 -8.82
N SER A 381 24.88 3.35 -8.90
CA SER A 381 26.18 3.14 -8.27
C SER A 381 26.10 3.34 -6.75
N ALA A 382 26.76 2.49 -5.98
CA ALA A 382 26.94 2.69 -4.54
C ALA A 382 27.84 3.89 -4.21
N ASP A 383 28.60 4.40 -5.18
CA ASP A 383 29.48 5.56 -5.04
C ASP A 383 29.53 6.29 -6.38
N ALA A 384 28.93 7.49 -6.45
CA ALA A 384 29.00 8.33 -7.64
C ALA A 384 28.69 9.80 -7.34
N GLN A 385 29.17 10.67 -8.23
CA GLN A 385 28.78 12.07 -8.25
C GLN A 385 27.83 12.36 -9.42
N ILE A 386 26.73 13.07 -9.14
CA ILE A 386 25.74 13.49 -10.13
C ILE A 386 25.44 14.98 -9.98
N SER A 387 24.92 15.60 -11.04
CA SER A 387 24.51 17.01 -11.01
C SER A 387 23.16 17.20 -11.68
N PHE A 388 22.47 18.27 -11.30
CA PHE A 388 21.16 18.61 -11.82
C PHE A 388 20.96 20.11 -11.86
N GLN A 389 20.72 20.61 -13.07
CA GLN A 389 20.40 22.02 -13.30
C GLN A 389 18.94 22.28 -12.95
N THR A 390 18.69 23.13 -11.95
CA THR A 390 17.33 23.61 -11.63
C THR A 390 16.95 24.78 -12.53
N ASN A 391 15.66 25.02 -12.68
CA ASN A 391 15.11 26.24 -13.26
C ASN A 391 14.55 27.14 -12.14
N ALA A 392 14.46 28.45 -12.40
CA ALA A 392 13.97 29.40 -11.40
C ALA A 392 12.56 29.04 -10.88
N GLY A 393 12.36 29.04 -9.56
CA GLY A 393 11.06 28.71 -8.95
C GLY A 393 10.67 27.22 -8.99
N GLU A 394 11.61 26.31 -9.26
CA GLU A 394 11.43 24.88 -8.99
C GLU A 394 11.76 24.56 -7.52
N GLU A 395 10.93 23.71 -6.91
CA GLU A 395 11.35 22.94 -5.73
C GLU A 395 12.20 21.76 -6.18
N LEU A 396 13.08 21.24 -5.31
CA LEU A 396 13.95 20.12 -5.63
C LEU A 396 13.85 19.01 -4.58
N TYR A 397 13.83 17.77 -5.05
CA TYR A 397 13.86 16.58 -4.21
C TYR A 397 14.99 15.65 -4.68
N LEU A 398 15.70 15.06 -3.73
CA LEU A 398 16.50 13.86 -3.95
C LEU A 398 15.64 12.64 -3.60
N VAL A 399 15.56 11.68 -4.50
CA VAL A 399 14.90 10.39 -4.26
C VAL A 399 15.96 9.30 -4.20
N VAL A 400 15.87 8.43 -3.20
CA VAL A 400 16.79 7.30 -3.01
C VAL A 400 16.01 6.05 -2.69
N VAL A 401 16.23 4.98 -3.46
CA VAL A 401 15.59 3.67 -3.32
C VAL A 401 16.61 2.64 -2.87
N GLY A 402 16.25 1.78 -1.91
CA GLY A 402 17.01 0.57 -1.61
C GLY A 402 16.79 -0.45 -2.73
N ALA A 403 17.83 -0.79 -3.47
CA ALA A 403 17.70 -1.55 -4.72
C ALA A 403 18.75 -2.68 -4.76
N PRO A 404 18.41 -3.89 -4.28
CA PRO A 404 19.36 -4.99 -4.18
C PRO A 404 20.02 -5.33 -5.52
N THR A 405 21.27 -5.78 -5.44
CA THR A 405 22.13 -6.01 -6.62
C THR A 405 21.98 -7.40 -7.23
N THR A 406 21.52 -8.40 -6.46
CA THR A 406 21.52 -9.81 -6.88
C THR A 406 20.13 -10.41 -7.10
N GLY A 407 19.05 -9.67 -6.82
CA GLY A 407 17.69 -10.17 -7.00
C GLY A 407 16.65 -9.39 -6.19
N VAL A 408 15.46 -9.95 -6.10
CA VAL A 408 14.39 -9.47 -5.20
C VAL A 408 14.38 -10.41 -4.01
N HIS A 409 14.48 -9.89 -2.78
CA HIS A 409 14.39 -10.75 -1.61
C HIS A 409 12.94 -11.12 -1.29
N LYS A 410 12.75 -12.34 -0.77
CA LYS A 410 11.45 -12.86 -0.34
C LYS A 410 11.32 -12.70 1.17
N TYR A 411 10.61 -11.68 1.59
CA TYR A 411 10.34 -11.48 3.00
C TYR A 411 8.90 -11.86 3.34
N ASN A 412 8.72 -12.60 4.44
CA ASN A 412 7.40 -12.77 5.02
C ASN A 412 6.99 -11.48 5.72
N ALA A 413 6.19 -10.67 5.03
CA ALA A 413 5.65 -9.39 5.48
C ALA A 413 4.95 -9.41 6.84
N TRP A 414 4.30 -10.53 7.17
CA TRP A 414 3.43 -10.65 8.33
C TRP A 414 4.20 -10.85 9.63
N THR A 415 5.39 -11.43 9.55
CA THR A 415 6.22 -11.76 10.73
C THR A 415 7.62 -11.14 10.69
N GLY A 416 8.13 -10.79 9.50
CA GLY A 416 9.41 -10.12 9.29
C GLY A 416 9.26 -8.62 9.14
N GLY A 417 9.23 -7.90 10.27
CA GLY A 417 9.17 -6.43 10.31
C GLY A 417 10.55 -5.78 10.49
N PHE A 418 10.56 -4.52 10.91
CA PHE A 418 11.71 -3.60 10.86
C PHE A 418 13.09 -4.19 11.21
N THR A 419 13.21 -4.92 12.32
CA THR A 419 14.50 -5.44 12.81
C THR A 419 14.99 -6.68 12.05
N GLN A 420 14.11 -7.30 11.26
CA GLN A 420 14.37 -8.48 10.45
C GLN A 420 14.51 -8.16 8.95
N GLN A 421 14.50 -6.87 8.61
CA GLN A 421 14.64 -6.37 7.25
C GLN A 421 15.98 -5.65 7.11
N TYR A 422 16.66 -5.88 5.99
CA TYR A 422 17.88 -5.13 5.70
C TYR A 422 17.57 -3.67 5.37
N ARG A 423 18.44 -2.77 5.81
CA ARG A 423 18.37 -1.33 5.58
C ARG A 423 19.61 -0.85 4.84
N TYR A 424 19.38 0.00 3.86
CA TYR A 424 20.34 0.39 2.83
C TYR A 424 20.80 1.81 3.11
N ALA A 425 21.55 1.98 4.20
CA ALA A 425 21.98 3.29 4.65
C ALA A 425 22.97 3.96 3.69
N TYR A 426 22.94 5.29 3.63
CA TYR A 426 23.77 6.08 2.75
C TYR A 426 24.09 7.45 3.35
N GLU A 427 25.14 8.07 2.83
CA GLU A 427 25.54 9.45 3.11
C GLU A 427 25.71 10.21 1.80
N VAL A 428 25.60 11.52 1.89
CA VAL A 428 25.66 12.42 0.75
C VAL A 428 26.49 13.66 1.06
N GLY A 429 27.34 14.03 0.12
CA GLY A 429 27.84 15.40 0.01
C GLY A 429 26.95 16.18 -0.95
N ILE A 430 26.55 17.39 -0.56
CA ILE A 430 25.69 18.25 -1.37
C ILE A 430 26.38 19.61 -1.56
N SER A 431 26.39 20.09 -2.80
CA SER A 431 26.82 21.45 -3.15
C SER A 431 25.75 22.13 -4.02
N GLY A 432 25.57 23.45 -3.83
CA GLY A 432 24.56 24.25 -4.53
C GLY A 432 23.13 24.11 -3.99
N ALA A 433 22.91 23.30 -2.95
CA ALA A 433 21.66 23.19 -2.22
C ALA A 433 21.90 22.78 -0.76
N THR A 434 20.85 22.87 0.06
CA THR A 434 20.85 22.40 1.45
C THR A 434 19.58 21.59 1.70
N PRO A 435 19.63 20.47 2.43
CA PRO A 435 18.41 19.77 2.84
C PRO A 435 17.50 20.70 3.63
N SER A 436 16.20 20.67 3.34
CA SER A 436 15.23 21.56 3.96
C SER A 436 15.24 21.40 5.49
N GLY A 437 15.22 22.53 6.20
CA GLY A 437 15.42 22.65 7.64
C GLY A 437 16.84 23.07 8.04
N PHE A 438 17.81 23.01 7.12
CA PHE A 438 19.21 23.42 7.37
C PHE A 438 19.61 24.67 6.58
N GLU A 439 18.74 25.20 5.73
CA GLU A 439 19.00 26.41 4.96
C GLU A 439 19.13 27.67 5.86
N PRO A 440 20.00 28.63 5.50
CA PRO A 440 20.15 29.86 6.26
C PRO A 440 18.83 30.60 6.43
N GLY A 441 18.48 30.94 7.67
CA GLY A 441 17.26 31.67 7.98
C GLY A 441 15.98 30.84 7.88
N TYR A 442 16.06 29.50 7.90
CA TYR A 442 14.88 28.64 7.93
C TYR A 442 13.94 29.01 9.08
N VAL A 443 12.70 29.35 8.72
CA VAL A 443 11.60 29.52 9.66
C VAL A 443 10.54 28.50 9.30
N LYS A 444 10.06 27.75 10.30
CA LYS A 444 8.96 26.82 10.09
C LYS A 444 7.73 27.57 9.56
N PRO A 445 6.98 27.00 8.60
CA PRO A 445 5.74 27.59 8.14
C PRO A 445 4.79 27.87 9.31
N VAL A 446 3.97 28.91 9.18
CA VAL A 446 2.91 29.19 10.16
C VAL A 446 2.03 27.96 10.30
N ALA A 447 1.86 27.50 11.53
CA ALA A 447 0.97 26.38 11.83
C ALA A 447 -0.48 26.80 11.57
N LYS A 448 -1.22 26.00 10.79
CA LYS A 448 -2.65 26.18 10.54
C LYS A 448 -3.40 24.97 11.10
N ASP A 449 -4.40 25.22 11.94
CA ASP A 449 -5.20 24.16 12.60
C ASP A 449 -4.38 23.29 13.58
N GLY A 450 -3.33 23.87 14.18
CA GLY A 450 -2.48 23.25 15.18
C GLY A 450 -1.36 24.18 15.64
N ARG A 451 -0.30 23.62 16.23
CA ARG A 451 0.88 24.36 16.70
C ARG A 451 2.15 23.53 16.58
N TRP A 452 3.30 24.20 16.48
CA TRP A 452 4.61 23.57 16.67
C TRP A 452 4.91 23.48 18.16
N HIS A 453 5.31 22.31 18.64
CA HIS A 453 5.65 22.12 20.06
C HIS A 453 6.87 22.96 20.44
N SER A 454 6.81 23.66 21.58
CA SER A 454 7.91 24.54 22.02
C SER A 454 9.22 23.78 22.30
N ASN A 455 9.11 22.50 22.65
CA ASN A 455 10.23 21.61 22.88
C ASN A 455 10.34 20.58 21.75
N GLY A 456 11.26 20.81 20.81
CA GLY A 456 11.55 19.94 19.65
C GLY A 456 10.90 20.37 18.32
N GLY A 457 9.82 21.16 18.37
CA GLY A 457 9.21 21.75 17.17
C GLY A 457 8.32 20.81 16.35
N GLY A 458 7.97 19.63 16.82
CA GLY A 458 7.05 18.72 16.13
C GLY A 458 5.60 19.21 16.09
N TRP A 459 4.77 18.58 15.26
CA TRP A 459 3.38 18.99 15.05
C TRP A 459 2.48 18.55 16.21
N VAL A 460 1.63 19.45 16.69
CA VAL A 460 0.57 19.15 17.66
C VAL A 460 -0.74 19.73 17.20
N ASP A 461 -1.73 18.87 16.99
CA ASP A 461 -3.10 19.22 16.66
C ASP A 461 -3.74 20.09 17.77
N ASN A 462 -4.67 20.96 17.39
CA ASN A 462 -5.45 21.76 18.33
C ASN A 462 -6.26 20.90 19.32
N SER A 463 -6.72 19.71 18.91
CA SER A 463 -7.43 18.79 19.80
C SER A 463 -6.50 17.99 20.72
N ALA A 464 -5.18 18.01 20.47
CA ALA A 464 -4.20 17.23 21.22
C ALA A 464 -3.65 18.00 22.43
N ASN A 465 -3.46 17.29 23.54
CA ASN A 465 -2.87 17.85 24.75
C ASN A 465 -1.44 17.33 24.95
N VAL A 466 -0.45 18.22 24.87
CA VAL A 466 0.97 17.88 25.01
C VAL A 466 1.59 18.82 26.03
N ALA A 467 2.20 18.25 27.07
CA ALA A 467 2.88 19.00 28.12
C ALA A 467 4.14 19.68 27.57
N ALA A 468 4.42 20.91 28.03
CA ALA A 468 5.63 21.64 27.63
C ALA A 468 6.94 20.91 27.98
N THR A 469 6.90 20.02 28.97
CA THR A 469 8.01 19.16 29.40
C THR A 469 8.28 17.98 28.47
N ALA A 470 7.28 17.55 27.68
CA ALA A 470 7.48 16.51 26.69
C ALA A 470 8.34 17.02 25.54
N TYR A 471 9.06 16.12 24.86
CA TYR A 471 9.78 16.45 23.63
C TYR A 471 9.00 15.91 22.43
N VAL A 472 8.72 16.76 21.45
CA VAL A 472 8.14 16.35 20.17
C VAL A 472 9.08 16.80 19.06
N GLY A 473 9.80 15.86 18.47
CA GLY A 473 10.84 16.10 17.48
C GLY A 473 10.29 16.72 16.18
N PRO A 474 11.15 17.34 15.35
CA PRO A 474 10.71 18.21 14.26
C PRO A 474 9.75 17.60 13.23
N ARG A 475 9.74 16.27 13.08
CA ARG A 475 8.86 15.50 12.17
C ARG A 475 7.90 14.55 12.88
N ALA A 476 7.98 14.46 14.21
CA ALA A 476 7.01 13.73 15.00
C ALA A 476 5.69 14.49 15.07
N ALA A 477 4.61 13.76 15.30
CA ALA A 477 3.28 14.36 15.34
C ALA A 477 2.35 13.77 16.41
N VAL A 478 1.55 14.64 17.00
CA VAL A 478 0.50 14.27 17.96
C VAL A 478 -0.83 14.83 17.46
N PHE A 479 -1.76 13.93 17.14
CA PHE A 479 -3.02 14.22 16.48
C PHE A 479 -4.25 13.81 17.30
N GLY A 480 -5.40 14.42 16.96
CA GLY A 480 -6.68 14.08 17.57
C GLY A 480 -6.66 14.29 19.09
N ASN A 481 -7.38 13.45 19.83
CA ASN A 481 -7.50 13.56 21.29
C ASN A 481 -6.35 12.90 22.07
N ALA A 482 -5.17 12.74 21.46
CA ALA A 482 -4.02 12.14 22.13
C ALA A 482 -3.47 13.05 23.24
N ARG A 483 -2.92 12.44 24.29
CA ARG A 483 -2.38 13.11 25.47
C ARG A 483 -0.95 12.69 25.74
N VAL A 484 -0.03 13.65 25.79
CA VAL A 484 1.40 13.43 26.09
C VAL A 484 1.77 14.20 27.34
N THR A 485 2.23 13.51 28.39
CA THR A 485 2.53 14.10 29.70
C THR A 485 3.93 13.72 30.20
N GLY A 486 4.40 14.38 31.26
CA GLY A 486 5.73 14.11 31.85
C GLY A 486 6.87 14.45 30.90
N ASN A 487 7.88 13.57 30.85
CA ASN A 487 9.11 13.74 30.06
C ASN A 487 9.12 12.83 28.82
N ALA A 488 7.95 12.42 28.32
CA ALA A 488 7.85 11.55 27.16
C ALA A 488 8.54 12.18 25.94
N ARG A 489 9.19 11.34 25.13
CA ARG A 489 9.94 11.77 23.93
C ARG A 489 9.33 11.14 22.69
N ILE A 490 8.83 11.97 21.79
CA ILE A 490 8.26 11.56 20.51
C ILE A 490 9.23 12.03 19.41
N GLU A 491 9.83 11.11 18.68
CA GLU A 491 11.01 11.35 17.83
C GLU A 491 10.89 10.72 16.44
N GLY A 492 11.79 11.07 15.52
CA GLY A 492 11.76 10.54 14.16
C GLY A 492 10.47 10.92 13.42
N LEU A 493 9.80 9.92 12.84
CA LEU A 493 8.49 10.02 12.19
C LEU A 493 7.36 9.47 13.07
N ALA A 494 7.59 9.34 14.39
CA ALA A 494 6.61 8.80 15.33
C ALA A 494 5.30 9.59 15.35
N TRP A 495 4.20 8.88 15.60
CA TRP A 495 2.86 9.45 15.54
C TRP A 495 1.92 8.88 16.59
N LEU A 496 1.25 9.79 17.27
CA LEU A 496 0.29 9.51 18.30
C LEU A 496 -1.08 10.01 17.86
N ASN A 497 -2.09 9.15 17.89
CA ASN A 497 -3.48 9.50 17.58
C ASN A 497 -4.46 8.56 18.29
N GLY A 498 -5.73 8.56 17.89
CA GLY A 498 -6.72 7.57 18.35
C GLY A 498 -6.95 7.56 19.87
N GLY A 499 -6.75 8.69 20.55
CA GLY A 499 -6.90 8.79 22.01
C GLY A 499 -5.74 8.21 22.82
N ALA A 500 -4.58 7.97 22.19
CA ALA A 500 -3.37 7.50 22.87
C ALA A 500 -2.99 8.41 24.06
N VAL A 501 -2.58 7.80 25.17
CA VAL A 501 -2.05 8.46 26.37
C VAL A 501 -0.62 7.99 26.58
N VAL A 502 0.34 8.91 26.52
CA VAL A 502 1.76 8.62 26.67
C VAL A 502 2.35 9.52 27.74
N GLY A 503 2.85 8.94 28.82
CA GLY A 503 3.35 9.70 29.98
C GLY A 503 4.68 9.18 30.53
N GLY A 504 5.24 9.88 31.52
CA GLY A 504 6.47 9.43 32.20
C GLY A 504 7.71 9.59 31.34
N ASN A 505 8.49 8.51 31.18
CA ASN A 505 9.77 8.50 30.42
C ASN A 505 9.66 7.67 29.13
N VAL A 506 8.45 7.50 28.59
CA VAL A 506 8.23 6.73 27.37
C VAL A 506 8.93 7.39 26.19
N VAL A 507 9.56 6.56 25.35
CA VAL A 507 10.17 6.98 24.08
C VAL A 507 9.41 6.35 22.93
N VAL A 508 8.88 7.17 22.03
CA VAL A 508 8.27 6.74 20.77
C VAL A 508 9.10 7.33 19.64
N LYS A 509 9.69 6.50 18.78
CA LYS A 509 10.68 6.94 17.78
C LYS A 509 10.51 6.22 16.43
N ASP A 510 11.38 6.55 15.47
CA ASP A 510 11.43 5.94 14.14
C ASP A 510 10.07 6.07 13.40
N ASN A 511 9.49 4.99 12.88
CA ASN A 511 8.20 4.97 12.17
C ASN A 511 7.01 4.53 13.06
N ALA A 512 7.19 4.56 14.38
CA ALA A 512 6.23 4.03 15.33
C ALA A 512 4.88 4.73 15.29
N ILE A 513 3.82 3.96 15.57
CA ILE A 513 2.45 4.45 15.75
C ILE A 513 1.92 4.03 17.11
N VAL A 514 1.34 4.97 17.84
CA VAL A 514 0.64 4.71 19.10
C VAL A 514 -0.80 5.20 18.94
N GLN A 515 -1.75 4.27 18.99
CA GLN A 515 -3.15 4.55 18.65
C GLN A 515 -4.15 3.69 19.44
N GLY A 516 -5.42 3.72 19.05
CA GLY A 516 -6.44 2.81 19.60
C GLY A 516 -6.66 2.91 21.11
N GLY A 517 -6.44 4.09 21.71
CA GLY A 517 -6.53 4.28 23.16
C GLY A 517 -5.37 3.67 23.96
N ALA A 518 -4.24 3.35 23.32
CA ALA A 518 -3.03 2.89 24.01
C ALA A 518 -2.67 3.80 25.20
N ASN A 519 -2.26 3.20 26.31
CA ASN A 519 -1.88 3.90 27.53
C ASN A 519 -0.48 3.47 27.98
N LEU A 520 0.52 4.30 27.66
CA LEU A 520 1.93 4.00 27.86
C LEU A 520 2.50 4.87 28.98
N SER A 521 3.18 4.25 29.92
CA SER A 521 3.84 4.93 31.04
C SER A 521 5.15 4.24 31.42
N GLY A 522 5.84 4.74 32.45
CA GLY A 522 7.06 4.10 32.95
C GLY A 522 8.20 4.10 31.93
N SER A 523 8.78 2.92 31.69
CA SER A 523 9.98 2.71 30.88
C SER A 523 9.66 1.89 29.63
N VAL A 524 8.83 2.44 28.74
CA VAL A 524 8.47 1.84 27.45
C VAL A 524 9.25 2.50 26.32
N VAL A 525 9.75 1.69 25.39
CA VAL A 525 10.31 2.17 24.12
C VAL A 525 9.52 1.56 22.97
N ILE A 526 8.89 2.41 22.16
CA ILE A 526 8.26 2.03 20.90
C ILE A 526 9.10 2.61 19.76
N GLY A 527 9.55 1.79 18.83
CA GLY A 527 10.42 2.23 17.74
C GLY A 527 10.29 1.35 16.50
N GLY A 528 11.26 1.47 15.60
CA GLY A 528 11.26 0.79 14.31
C GLY A 528 9.97 1.02 13.55
N ASP A 529 9.26 -0.06 13.23
CA ASP A 529 7.94 -0.02 12.59
C ASP A 529 6.80 -0.50 13.51
N ALA A 530 6.98 -0.47 14.82
CA ALA A 530 5.94 -0.89 15.76
C ALA A 530 4.65 -0.05 15.64
N GLU A 531 3.51 -0.71 15.81
CA GLU A 531 2.21 -0.09 16.00
C GLU A 531 1.55 -0.70 17.23
N VAL A 532 1.19 0.13 18.20
CA VAL A 532 0.67 -0.33 19.49
C VAL A 532 -0.67 0.29 19.82
N ALA A 533 -1.59 -0.55 20.30
CA ALA A 533 -2.95 -0.19 20.72
C ALA A 533 -3.27 -0.68 22.15
N PHE A 534 -2.25 -1.04 22.94
CA PHE A 534 -2.39 -1.64 24.27
C PHE A 534 -1.91 -0.72 25.41
N THR A 535 -2.21 -1.11 26.64
CA THR A 535 -1.70 -0.45 27.86
C THR A 535 -0.39 -1.11 28.31
N CYS A 536 0.65 -0.32 28.61
CA CYS A 536 1.93 -0.86 29.05
C CYS A 536 2.76 0.11 29.91
N SER A 537 3.58 -0.42 30.81
CA SER A 537 4.45 0.36 31.70
C SER A 537 5.94 0.02 31.58
N SER A 538 6.30 -1.02 30.83
CA SER A 538 7.68 -1.43 30.59
C SER A 538 7.81 -2.23 29.29
N GLY A 539 9.02 -2.26 28.74
CA GLY A 539 9.39 -3.10 27.59
C GLY A 539 9.73 -2.32 26.34
N THR A 540 10.29 -3.02 25.36
CA THR A 540 10.74 -2.45 24.09
C THR A 540 10.07 -3.18 22.92
N TYR A 541 9.52 -2.41 22.00
CA TYR A 541 8.75 -2.88 20.85
C TYR A 541 9.25 -2.15 19.60
N MET A 542 9.98 -2.86 18.74
CA MET A 542 10.63 -2.30 17.55
C MET A 542 9.99 -2.76 16.24
N MET A 543 9.06 -3.71 16.31
CA MET A 543 8.49 -4.38 15.15
C MET A 543 6.95 -4.34 15.18
N PHE A 544 6.32 -4.20 14.01
CA PHE A 544 4.88 -4.42 13.89
C PHE A 544 4.54 -5.90 14.07
N VAL A 545 3.95 -6.25 15.21
CA VAL A 545 3.44 -7.59 15.52
C VAL A 545 2.03 -7.44 16.10
N PRO A 546 0.97 -7.61 15.29
CA PRO A 546 -0.41 -7.34 15.71
C PRO A 546 -0.81 -8.03 17.02
N ASP A 547 -0.37 -9.27 17.22
CA ASP A 547 -0.74 -10.10 18.37
C ASP A 547 0.14 -9.85 19.61
N ARG A 548 1.18 -9.02 19.49
CA ARG A 548 2.08 -8.73 20.61
C ARG A 548 1.46 -7.68 21.51
N GLY A 549 0.98 -8.11 22.68
CA GLY A 549 0.55 -7.24 23.77
C GLY A 549 1.69 -6.77 24.68
N CYS A 550 1.35 -6.12 25.79
CA CYS A 550 2.33 -5.71 26.79
C CYS A 550 2.95 -6.93 27.48
N ASP A 551 4.22 -7.21 27.20
CA ASP A 551 4.95 -8.36 27.71
C ASP A 551 6.19 -7.98 28.56
N GLY A 552 6.54 -6.69 28.59
CA GLY A 552 7.67 -6.17 29.35
C GLY A 552 9.05 -6.63 28.85
N ARG A 553 9.12 -7.31 27.69
CA ARG A 553 10.35 -7.92 27.19
C ARG A 553 11.28 -6.88 26.57
N ALA A 554 12.53 -7.29 26.41
CA ALA A 554 13.49 -6.56 25.60
C ALA A 554 13.04 -6.50 24.12
N GLY A 555 13.64 -5.59 23.36
CA GLY A 555 13.34 -5.38 21.95
C GLY A 555 13.80 -6.56 21.09
N GLU A 556 13.24 -6.63 19.88
CA GLU A 556 13.64 -7.57 18.86
C GLU A 556 15.11 -7.33 18.45
N THR A 557 15.86 -8.42 18.24
CA THR A 557 17.23 -8.33 17.73
C THR A 557 17.23 -7.73 16.33
N ASP A 558 18.07 -6.72 16.13
CA ASP A 558 18.27 -6.07 14.83
C ASP A 558 19.35 -6.78 14.03
N ILE A 559 19.00 -7.26 12.83
CA ILE A 559 19.94 -7.96 11.94
C ILE A 559 20.94 -7.01 11.28
N ASN A 560 20.68 -5.71 11.32
CA ASN A 560 21.48 -4.75 10.60
C ASN A 560 22.72 -4.35 11.43
N PRO A 561 23.91 -4.33 10.81
CA PRO A 561 25.14 -4.00 11.52
C PRO A 561 25.20 -2.51 11.88
N ALA A 562 25.95 -2.20 12.94
CA ALA A 562 26.34 -0.83 13.24
C ALA A 562 27.13 -0.23 12.08
N ILE A 563 26.95 1.07 11.84
CA ILE A 563 27.56 1.79 10.73
C ILE A 563 28.53 2.83 11.27
N THR A 564 29.72 2.89 10.67
CA THR A 564 30.70 3.97 10.89
C THR A 564 30.50 5.03 9.82
N ARG A 565 30.33 6.30 10.23
CA ARG A 565 30.16 7.42 9.30
C ARG A 565 31.39 7.59 8.40
N PHE A 566 31.17 7.99 7.15
CA PHE A 566 32.25 8.40 6.27
C PHE A 566 32.90 9.71 6.75
N THR A 567 34.09 10.02 6.25
CA THR A 567 34.71 11.33 6.46
C THR A 567 34.21 12.33 5.42
N ASP A 568 34.29 13.63 5.72
CA ASP A 568 33.90 14.69 4.77
C ASP A 568 34.60 14.57 3.42
N ALA A 569 35.88 14.15 3.42
CA ALA A 569 36.66 13.95 2.19
C ALA A 569 36.11 12.80 1.33
N GLN A 570 35.54 11.76 1.95
CA GLN A 570 35.01 10.59 1.24
C GLN A 570 33.68 10.87 0.54
N VAL A 571 32.95 11.90 0.98
CA VAL A 571 31.68 12.34 0.39
C VAL A 571 31.78 13.72 -0.25
N GLN A 572 32.97 14.30 -0.34
CA GLN A 572 33.14 15.65 -0.89
C GLN A 572 32.71 15.68 -2.37
N VAL A 573 31.98 16.74 -2.76
CA VAL A 573 31.66 17.00 -4.15
C VAL A 573 32.86 17.64 -4.85
N THR A 574 33.31 17.05 -5.95
CA THR A 574 34.49 17.48 -6.72
C THR A 574 34.24 17.70 -8.21
N ILE A 575 33.10 17.24 -8.74
CA ILE A 575 32.66 17.53 -10.12
C ILE A 575 32.13 18.96 -10.26
#